data_AF-A0A517VQN8-F1
#
_entry.id   AF-A0A517VQN8-F1
#
_cell.length_a   1.000
_cell.length_b   1.000
_cell.length_c   1.000
_cell.angle_alpha   90.00
_cell.angle_beta   90.00
_cell.angle_gamma   90.00
#
_symmetry.space_group_name_H-M   'P 1'
#
loop_
_entity.id
_entity.type
_entity.pdbx_description
1 polymer ?
#
loop_
_entity_poly.entity_id
_entity_poly.type
_entity_poly.pdbx_seq_one_letter_code
_entity_poly.pdbx_strand_id
1 'polypeptide(L)'
;MKRRSPIALTASQRNRRAFTLIELMVAIVIILILLGLLIPAIGAVRLRAQQAQVRTEITNLEAAITAFKADFGMDPPSFINLYEDGSATWDQHSKSLIRKMWPQFQFGINRDINNDGDTSDTFELSAGECLVFFLGGVFDSTGKAPNGFSKNPANPFSIASGGTNRQGPYFEFDTSRFTDIDSDNAAEYKDAFPSQQLPYLYLSSYGGRGYRTAELPSIPALGVNVTNVYHQGTPGDPLGPAYKPKSFQIISPGADSQYGSGGNYDPDKNFPSGRTVEADNMTNFTNGSLK
;
A
#
# COMPACT_ATOMS: atom_id res chain seq x y z
N MET A 1 -87.57 -29.39 -38.28
CA MET A 1 -86.38 -28.54 -38.10
C MET A 1 -86.47 -27.79 -36.78
N LYS A 2 -85.70 -28.18 -35.75
CA LYS A 2 -85.59 -27.45 -34.46
C LYS A 2 -84.35 -26.55 -34.51
N ARG A 3 -84.51 -25.23 -34.52
CA ARG A 3 -83.40 -24.27 -34.38
C ARG A 3 -82.88 -24.32 -32.93
N ARG A 4 -81.58 -24.53 -32.76
CA ARG A 4 -80.89 -24.43 -31.45
C ARG A 4 -80.53 -22.97 -31.19
N SER A 5 -80.92 -22.45 -30.03
CA SER A 5 -80.57 -21.10 -29.57
C SER A 5 -79.10 -21.02 -29.15
N PRO A 6 -78.42 -19.87 -29.35
CA PRO A 6 -77.02 -19.70 -28.99
C PRO A 6 -76.84 -19.57 -27.46
N ILE A 7 -75.79 -20.21 -26.93
CA ILE A 7 -75.36 -20.08 -25.52
C ILE A 7 -74.59 -18.76 -25.40
N ALA A 8 -75.09 -17.83 -24.59
CA ALA A 8 -74.37 -16.61 -24.25
C ALA A 8 -73.22 -16.94 -23.30
N LEU A 9 -71.99 -16.67 -23.72
CA LEU A 9 -70.80 -16.74 -22.86
C LEU A 9 -70.81 -15.52 -21.92
N THR A 10 -71.16 -15.73 -20.66
CA THR A 10 -71.04 -14.73 -19.60
C THR A 10 -69.56 -14.44 -19.34
N ALA A 11 -69.06 -13.31 -19.85
CA ALA A 11 -67.73 -12.82 -19.52
C ALA A 11 -67.66 -12.51 -18.01
N SER A 12 -66.89 -13.30 -17.26
CA SER A 12 -66.54 -13.00 -15.88
C SER A 12 -65.81 -11.66 -15.84
N GLN A 13 -66.48 -10.60 -15.37
CA GLN A 13 -65.83 -9.34 -15.04
C GLN A 13 -64.84 -9.60 -13.91
N ARG A 14 -63.57 -9.85 -14.25
CA ARG A 14 -62.47 -9.73 -13.30
C ARG A 14 -62.45 -8.29 -12.82
N ASN A 15 -62.97 -8.05 -11.62
CA ASN A 15 -62.81 -6.79 -10.89
C ASN A 15 -61.32 -6.47 -10.78
N ARG A 16 -60.80 -5.66 -11.69
CA ARG A 16 -59.47 -5.07 -11.56
C ARG A 16 -59.59 -4.04 -10.44
N ARG A 17 -59.12 -4.39 -9.24
CA ARG A 17 -59.03 -3.46 -8.13
C ARG A 17 -58.11 -2.30 -8.55
N ALA A 18 -58.66 -1.09 -8.60
CA ALA A 18 -57.87 0.12 -8.80
C ALA A 18 -57.12 0.44 -7.50
N PHE A 19 -55.85 0.82 -7.64
CA PHE A 19 -55.00 1.22 -6.52
C PHE A 19 -55.52 2.52 -5.91
N THR A 20 -55.65 2.57 -4.60
CA THR A 20 -56.08 3.79 -3.89
C THR A 20 -54.90 4.74 -3.67
N LEU A 21 -55.18 6.04 -3.61
CA LEU A 21 -54.19 7.07 -3.28
C LEU A 21 -53.51 6.81 -1.92
N ILE A 22 -54.26 6.27 -0.96
CA ILE A 22 -53.78 5.96 0.37
C ILE A 22 -52.78 4.80 0.33
N GLU A 23 -53.06 3.72 -0.42
CA GLU A 23 -52.12 2.61 -0.58
C GLU A 23 -50.80 3.06 -1.21
N LEU A 24 -50.86 3.96 -2.20
CA LEU A 24 -49.66 4.53 -2.81
C LEU A 24 -48.88 5.41 -1.82
N MET A 25 -49.57 6.22 -1.03
CA MET A 25 -48.94 7.09 -0.04
C MET A 25 -48.24 6.28 1.05
N VAL A 26 -48.90 5.26 1.60
CA VAL A 26 -48.31 4.37 2.61
C VAL A 26 -47.11 3.63 2.05
N ALA A 27 -47.18 3.15 0.80
CA ALA A 27 -46.06 2.48 0.15
C ALA A 27 -44.83 3.40 0.01
N ILE A 28 -45.02 4.65 -0.41
CA ILE A 28 -43.92 5.62 -0.52
C ILE A 28 -43.33 5.94 0.86
N VAL A 29 -44.17 6.12 1.89
CA VAL A 29 -43.70 6.33 3.27
C VAL A 29 -42.83 5.18 3.75
N ILE A 30 -43.24 3.93 3.50
CA ILE A 30 -42.44 2.75 3.85
C ILE A 30 -41.11 2.75 3.08
N ILE A 31 -41.11 3.04 1.77
CA ILE A 31 -39.87 3.11 0.97
C ILE A 31 -38.92 4.18 1.51
N LEU A 32 -39.43 5.37 1.87
CA LEU A 32 -38.62 6.46 2.42
C LEU A 32 -38.01 6.10 3.78
N ILE A 33 -38.76 5.41 4.65
CA ILE A 33 -38.23 4.91 5.93
C ILE A 33 -37.13 3.88 5.67
N LEU A 34 -37.35 2.92 4.76
CA LEU A 34 -36.36 1.91 4.43
C LEU A 34 -35.08 2.52 3.86
N LEU A 35 -35.20 3.48 2.94
CA LEU A 35 -34.05 4.21 2.38
C LEU A 35 -33.33 5.03 3.45
N GLY A 36 -34.07 5.68 4.36
CA GLY A 36 -33.50 6.46 5.46
C GLY A 36 -32.63 5.61 6.41
N LEU A 37 -32.99 4.34 6.62
CA LEU A 37 -32.19 3.41 7.41
C LEU A 37 -31.01 2.80 6.62
N LEU A 38 -31.12 2.71 5.30
CA LEU A 38 -30.12 2.05 4.45
C LEU A 38 -28.85 2.90 4.24
N ILE A 39 -29.00 4.22 4.05
CA ILE A 39 -27.89 5.14 3.72
C ILE A 39 -26.75 5.11 4.76
N PRO A 40 -26.99 5.26 6.08
CA PRO A 40 -25.89 5.26 7.06
C PRO A 40 -25.17 3.90 7.15
N ALA A 41 -25.86 2.79 6.91
CA ALA A 41 -25.26 1.46 6.94
C ALA A 41 -24.25 1.25 5.81
N ILE A 42 -24.50 1.81 4.62
CA ILE A 42 -23.62 1.68 3.45
C ILE A 42 -22.25 2.32 3.70
N GLY A 43 -22.19 3.48 4.35
CA GLY A 43 -20.93 4.17 4.65
C GLY A 43 -20.00 3.34 5.53
N ALA A 44 -20.53 2.79 6.63
CA ALA A 44 -19.75 1.94 7.53
C ALA A 44 -19.27 0.65 6.86
N VAL A 45 -20.11 0.04 6.00
CA VAL A 45 -19.73 -1.16 5.24
C VAL A 45 -18.62 -0.84 4.23
N ARG A 46 -18.70 0.30 3.54
CA ARG A 46 -17.66 0.73 2.59
C ARG A 46 -16.32 0.96 3.26
N LEU A 47 -16.30 1.65 4.41
CA LEU A 47 -15.05 1.88 5.16
C LEU A 47 -14.43 0.55 5.61
N ARG A 48 -15.23 -0.38 6.15
CA ARG A 48 -14.74 -1.71 6.53
C ARG A 48 -14.19 -2.50 5.34
N ALA A 49 -14.82 -2.39 4.17
CA ALA A 49 -14.34 -3.03 2.95
C ALA A 49 -12.99 -2.44 2.49
N GLN A 50 -12.83 -1.11 2.56
CA GLN A 50 -11.56 -0.44 2.26
C GLN A 50 -10.45 -0.85 3.24
N GLN A 51 -10.75 -0.87 4.54
CA GLN A 51 -9.81 -1.37 5.56
C GLN A 51 -9.43 -2.83 5.31
N ALA A 52 -10.39 -3.69 4.97
CA ALA A 52 -10.12 -5.08 4.64
C ALA A 52 -9.22 -5.22 3.39
N GLN A 53 -9.39 -4.35 2.39
CA GLN A 53 -8.55 -4.30 1.20
C GLN A 53 -7.11 -3.91 1.55
N VAL A 54 -6.92 -2.82 2.31
CA VAL A 54 -5.58 -2.39 2.78
C VAL A 54 -4.93 -3.48 3.62
N ARG A 55 -5.68 -4.15 4.51
CA ARG A 55 -5.16 -5.26 5.31
C ARG A 55 -4.66 -6.42 4.45
N THR A 56 -5.44 -6.77 3.43
CA THR A 56 -5.08 -7.84 2.49
C THR A 56 -3.83 -7.46 1.73
N GLU A 57 -3.71 -6.19 1.33
CA GLU A 57 -2.53 -5.67 0.64
C GLU A 57 -1.28 -5.68 1.51
N ILE A 58 -1.36 -5.21 2.77
CA ILE A 58 -0.24 -5.32 3.73
C ILE A 58 0.20 -6.78 3.88
N THR A 59 -0.76 -7.72 3.95
CA THR A 59 -0.46 -9.16 4.02
C THR A 59 0.26 -9.65 2.76
N ASN A 60 -0.16 -9.18 1.58
CA ASN A 60 0.49 -9.52 0.31
C ASN A 60 1.89 -8.91 0.20
N LEU A 61 2.09 -7.68 0.68
CA LEU A 61 3.41 -7.05 0.79
C LEU A 61 4.32 -7.83 1.76
N GLU A 62 3.82 -8.27 2.92
CA GLU A 62 4.59 -9.13 3.83
C GLU A 62 5.02 -10.45 3.16
N ALA A 63 4.14 -11.05 2.37
CA ALA A 63 4.46 -12.26 1.60
C ALA A 63 5.53 -11.99 0.52
N ALA A 64 5.42 -10.87 -0.21
CA ALA A 64 6.39 -10.45 -1.21
C ALA A 64 7.77 -10.18 -0.59
N ILE A 65 7.82 -9.48 0.55
CA ILE A 65 9.08 -9.26 1.29
C ILE A 65 9.67 -10.58 1.77
N THR A 66 8.83 -11.52 2.22
CA THR A 66 9.29 -12.85 2.63
C THR A 66 9.91 -13.61 1.45
N ALA A 67 9.32 -13.54 0.26
CA ALA A 67 9.87 -14.12 -0.96
C ALA A 67 11.19 -13.44 -1.37
N PHE A 68 11.25 -12.12 -1.36
CA PHE A 68 12.48 -11.35 -1.60
C PHE A 68 13.59 -11.77 -0.63
N LYS A 69 13.26 -11.90 0.66
CA LYS A 69 14.21 -12.33 1.69
C LYS A 69 14.69 -13.76 1.49
N ALA A 70 13.85 -14.66 0.99
CA ALA A 70 14.26 -16.02 0.69
C ALA A 70 15.34 -16.05 -0.40
N ASP A 71 15.23 -15.18 -1.40
CA ASP A 71 16.16 -15.09 -2.52
C ASP A 71 17.46 -14.33 -2.17
N PHE A 72 17.37 -13.25 -1.38
CA PHE A 72 18.50 -12.35 -1.13
C PHE A 72 19.05 -12.39 0.32
N GLY A 73 18.42 -13.14 1.23
CA GLY A 73 18.87 -13.29 2.62
C GLY A 73 18.71 -12.02 3.49
N MET A 74 17.93 -11.04 3.04
CA MET A 74 17.56 -9.84 3.79
C MET A 74 16.20 -9.32 3.36
N ASP A 75 15.49 -8.67 4.28
CA ASP A 75 14.34 -7.83 3.92
C ASP A 75 14.85 -6.67 3.02
N PRO A 76 14.00 -6.06 2.17
CA PRO A 76 14.36 -4.83 1.47
C PRO A 76 14.99 -3.80 2.42
N PRO A 77 15.99 -3.02 1.96
CA PRO A 77 16.47 -1.89 2.73
C PRO A 77 15.37 -0.83 2.83
N SER A 78 15.50 0.09 3.79
CA SER A 78 14.65 1.29 3.88
C SER A 78 15.38 2.56 3.49
N PHE A 79 16.63 2.44 3.06
CA PHE A 79 17.39 3.54 2.46
C PHE A 79 18.56 2.95 1.68
N ILE A 80 18.82 3.44 0.48
CA ILE A 80 20.02 3.09 -0.28
C ILE A 80 20.38 4.16 -1.31
N ASN A 81 21.67 4.38 -1.53
CA ASN A 81 22.17 5.18 -2.64
C ASN A 81 22.68 4.25 -3.74
N LEU A 82 22.08 4.34 -4.92
CA LEU A 82 22.51 3.65 -6.11
C LEU A 82 23.29 4.63 -6.99
N TYR A 83 24.56 4.32 -7.24
CA TYR A 83 25.41 5.19 -8.05
C TYR A 83 25.46 4.68 -9.48
N GLU A 84 25.14 5.55 -10.41
CA GLU A 84 25.08 5.25 -11.83
C GLU A 84 26.44 5.33 -12.51
N ASP A 85 27.31 6.22 -12.01
CA ASP A 85 28.68 6.36 -12.49
C ASP A 85 29.56 5.20 -12.01
N GLY A 86 30.17 4.49 -12.96
CA GLY A 86 31.12 3.41 -12.68
C GLY A 86 32.40 3.88 -11.99
N SER A 87 32.68 5.18 -11.99
CA SER A 87 33.81 5.79 -11.27
C SER A 87 33.44 6.25 -9.85
N ALA A 88 32.15 6.25 -9.50
CA ALA A 88 31.67 6.75 -8.21
C ALA A 88 32.21 5.95 -7.02
N THR A 89 32.47 6.65 -5.92
CA THR A 89 32.80 6.04 -4.64
C THR A 89 31.52 5.74 -3.88
N TRP A 90 31.10 4.47 -3.91
CA TRP A 90 29.94 4.01 -3.15
C TRP A 90 30.17 4.14 -1.64
N ASP A 91 29.17 4.65 -0.93
CA ASP A 91 29.17 4.64 0.53
C ASP A 91 29.18 3.20 1.09
N GLN A 92 29.68 3.03 2.32
CA GLN A 92 29.86 1.70 2.91
C GLN A 92 28.52 0.98 3.14
N HIS A 93 27.46 1.71 3.46
CA HIS A 93 26.16 1.14 3.76
C HIS A 93 25.55 0.53 2.49
N SER A 94 25.36 1.32 1.44
CA SER A 94 24.77 0.88 0.16
C SER A 94 25.60 -0.22 -0.49
N LYS A 95 26.93 -0.07 -0.49
CA LYS A 95 27.85 -1.10 -1.00
C LYS A 95 27.69 -2.43 -0.27
N SER A 96 27.49 -2.41 1.05
CA SER A 96 27.32 -3.63 1.85
C SER A 96 25.99 -4.33 1.56
N LEU A 97 24.91 -3.56 1.33
CA LEU A 97 23.59 -4.08 0.98
C LEU A 97 23.61 -4.71 -0.42
N ILE A 98 24.14 -3.99 -1.42
CA ILE A 98 24.29 -4.51 -2.79
C ILE A 98 25.15 -5.78 -2.81
N ARG A 99 26.28 -5.81 -2.10
CA ARG A 99 27.13 -7.02 -2.03
C ARG A 99 26.44 -8.20 -1.36
N LYS A 100 25.52 -7.95 -0.43
CA LYS A 100 24.74 -9.01 0.22
C LYS A 100 23.73 -9.62 -0.76
N MET A 101 23.03 -8.79 -1.53
CA MET A 101 22.04 -9.24 -2.52
C MET A 101 22.71 -9.84 -3.78
N TRP A 102 23.73 -9.17 -4.31
CA TRP A 102 24.47 -9.55 -5.51
C TRP A 102 25.99 -9.53 -5.26
N PRO A 103 26.58 -10.63 -4.77
CA PRO A 103 28.02 -10.68 -4.46
C PRO A 103 28.94 -10.39 -5.65
N GLN A 104 28.45 -10.64 -6.88
CA GLN A 104 29.18 -10.44 -8.14
C GLN A 104 28.97 -9.04 -8.76
N PHE A 105 28.19 -8.16 -8.12
CA PHE A 105 27.87 -6.84 -8.65
C PHE A 105 29.13 -6.06 -9.07
N GLN A 106 29.14 -5.54 -10.30
CA GLN A 106 30.25 -4.78 -10.85
C GLN A 106 30.09 -3.28 -10.58
N PHE A 107 30.72 -2.76 -9.54
CA PHE A 107 30.63 -1.32 -9.21
C PHE A 107 31.27 -0.40 -10.27
N GLY A 108 32.20 -0.93 -11.08
CA GLY A 108 33.02 -0.16 -12.00
C GLY A 108 32.44 0.12 -13.39
N ILE A 109 31.11 0.04 -13.58
CA ILE A 109 30.48 0.25 -14.89
C ILE A 109 29.32 1.24 -14.77
N ASN A 110 29.17 2.09 -15.78
CA ASN A 110 28.08 3.05 -15.86
C ASN A 110 26.75 2.35 -16.13
N ARG A 111 25.69 2.79 -15.47
CA ARG A 111 24.34 2.23 -15.63
C ARG A 111 23.29 3.30 -15.40
N ASP A 112 22.37 3.40 -16.35
CA ASP A 112 21.14 4.18 -16.23
C ASP A 112 20.11 3.30 -15.49
N ILE A 113 20.00 3.47 -14.18
CA ILE A 113 19.14 2.68 -13.27
C ILE A 113 17.74 3.30 -13.22
N ASN A 114 17.63 4.62 -13.22
CA ASN A 114 16.36 5.35 -13.19
C ASN A 114 15.72 5.55 -14.59
N ASN A 115 16.44 5.21 -15.66
CA ASN A 115 16.01 5.35 -17.06
C ASN A 115 15.78 6.81 -17.50
N ASP A 116 16.58 7.75 -17.01
CA ASP A 116 16.51 9.17 -17.37
C ASP A 116 17.45 9.57 -18.53
N GLY A 117 18.35 8.66 -18.93
CA GLY A 117 19.32 8.85 -20.01
C GLY A 117 20.64 9.50 -19.59
N ASP A 118 20.86 9.78 -18.31
CA ASP A 118 22.16 10.07 -17.70
C ASP A 118 22.71 8.80 -17.03
N THR A 119 24.00 8.81 -16.69
CA THR A 119 24.64 7.77 -15.85
C THR A 119 25.61 8.39 -14.84
N SER A 120 25.47 9.69 -14.56
CA SER A 120 26.44 10.48 -13.79
C SER A 120 25.91 10.87 -12.41
N ASP A 121 24.69 10.48 -12.09
CA ASP A 121 23.96 10.88 -10.91
C ASP A 121 24.02 9.82 -9.80
N THR A 122 23.33 10.12 -8.70
CA THR A 122 23.10 9.21 -7.59
C THR A 122 21.61 9.10 -7.41
N PHE A 123 21.09 7.90 -7.61
CA PHE A 123 19.70 7.57 -7.37
C PHE A 123 19.55 7.15 -5.90
N GLU A 124 19.24 8.12 -5.06
CA GLU A 124 18.87 7.91 -3.66
C GLU A 124 17.48 7.27 -3.63
N LEU A 125 17.29 6.29 -2.74
CA LEU A 125 16.00 5.64 -2.55
C LEU A 125 15.62 5.70 -1.09
N SER A 126 14.52 6.40 -0.78
CA SER A 126 13.89 6.46 0.53
C SER A 126 13.15 5.16 0.87
N ALA A 127 12.57 5.09 2.07
CA ALA A 127 12.00 3.84 2.56
C ALA A 127 10.77 3.37 1.75
N GLY A 128 9.92 4.30 1.31
CA GLY A 128 8.76 3.99 0.48
C GLY A 128 9.18 3.54 -0.93
N GLU A 129 10.16 4.21 -1.51
CA GLU A 129 10.68 3.90 -2.84
C GLU A 129 11.45 2.58 -2.85
N CYS A 130 12.24 2.30 -1.80
CA CYS A 130 12.90 1.01 -1.65
C CYS A 130 11.89 -0.14 -1.68
N LEU A 131 10.71 0.02 -1.07
CA LEU A 131 9.67 -1.01 -1.12
C LEU A 131 9.23 -1.27 -2.58
N VAL A 132 9.02 -0.22 -3.37
CA VAL A 132 8.63 -0.35 -4.79
C VAL A 132 9.78 -0.90 -5.63
N PHE A 133 10.98 -0.35 -5.49
CA PHE A 133 12.15 -0.74 -6.27
C PHE A 133 12.56 -2.19 -6.01
N PHE A 134 12.62 -2.64 -4.75
CA PHE A 134 13.09 -3.99 -4.44
C PHE A 134 12.02 -5.08 -4.61
N LEU A 135 10.73 -4.76 -4.43
CA LEU A 135 9.67 -5.73 -4.70
C LEU A 135 9.23 -5.71 -6.16
N GLY A 136 9.34 -4.58 -6.86
CA GLY A 136 8.93 -4.42 -8.26
C GLY A 136 10.08 -4.63 -9.24
N GLY A 137 11.29 -4.24 -8.88
CA GLY A 137 12.47 -4.25 -9.74
C GLY A 137 12.69 -2.94 -10.51
N VAL A 138 13.63 -2.97 -11.46
CA VAL A 138 13.92 -1.80 -12.31
C VAL A 138 12.76 -1.56 -13.27
N PHE A 139 12.44 -0.29 -13.50
CA PHE A 139 11.42 0.12 -14.47
C PHE A 139 11.80 -0.34 -15.88
N ASP A 140 10.79 -0.72 -16.66
CA ASP A 140 10.98 -1.08 -18.05
C ASP A 140 11.39 0.13 -18.91
N SER A 141 11.72 -0.11 -20.18
CA SER A 141 12.14 0.96 -21.10
C SER A 141 11.04 2.00 -21.38
N THR A 142 9.80 1.77 -20.95
CA THR A 142 8.72 2.76 -21.04
C THR A 142 8.69 3.68 -19.83
N GLY A 143 9.43 3.36 -18.76
CA GLY A 143 9.45 4.06 -17.49
C GLY A 143 8.15 3.91 -16.69
N LYS A 144 7.25 2.97 -17.07
CA LYS A 144 5.89 2.92 -16.51
C LYS A 144 5.67 1.81 -15.51
N ALA A 145 6.36 0.68 -15.66
CA ALA A 145 6.15 -0.49 -14.83
C ALA A 145 7.47 -1.09 -14.35
N PRO A 146 7.60 -1.41 -13.06
CA PRO A 146 8.68 -2.24 -12.55
C PRO A 146 8.64 -3.62 -13.23
N ASN A 147 9.81 -4.16 -13.59
CA ASN A 147 9.89 -5.42 -14.33
C ASN A 147 10.99 -6.34 -13.76
N GLY A 148 11.02 -6.52 -12.44
CA GLY A 148 12.00 -7.35 -11.74
C GLY A 148 13.45 -6.88 -11.92
N PHE A 149 14.41 -7.72 -11.55
CA PHE A 149 15.84 -7.50 -11.74
C PHE A 149 16.40 -8.45 -12.79
N SER A 150 17.45 -8.06 -13.50
CA SER A 150 18.18 -8.96 -14.40
C SER A 150 18.76 -10.14 -13.63
N LYS A 151 18.63 -11.36 -14.18
CA LYS A 151 19.28 -12.55 -13.60
C LYS A 151 20.80 -12.57 -13.80
N ASN A 152 21.39 -11.56 -14.43
CA ASN A 152 22.84 -11.37 -14.43
C ASN A 152 23.27 -10.72 -13.10
N PRO A 153 23.86 -11.47 -12.14
CA PRO A 153 24.21 -10.93 -10.83
C PRO A 153 25.34 -9.89 -10.87
N ALA A 154 26.10 -9.79 -11.97
CA ALA A 154 27.09 -8.74 -12.18
C ALA A 154 26.46 -7.40 -12.62
N ASN A 155 25.26 -7.46 -13.22
CA ASN A 155 24.52 -6.31 -13.71
C ASN A 155 23.00 -6.50 -13.52
N PRO A 156 22.51 -6.53 -12.27
CA PRO A 156 21.11 -6.80 -11.96
C PRO A 156 20.17 -5.65 -12.38
N PHE A 157 20.69 -4.43 -12.52
CA PHE A 157 19.90 -3.25 -12.82
C PHE A 157 19.73 -2.96 -14.31
N SER A 158 20.28 -3.77 -15.21
CA SER A 158 20.13 -3.55 -16.66
C SER A 158 18.66 -3.51 -17.05
N ILE A 159 18.22 -2.48 -17.79
CA ILE A 159 16.84 -2.39 -18.28
C ILE A 159 16.56 -3.50 -19.31
N ALA A 160 15.36 -4.06 -19.31
CA ALA A 160 15.01 -5.17 -20.17
C ALA A 160 14.74 -4.71 -21.62
N SER A 161 15.70 -4.90 -22.54
CA SER A 161 15.48 -4.74 -23.98
C SER A 161 14.85 -6.00 -24.62
N GLY A 162 13.65 -6.38 -24.19
CA GLY A 162 12.85 -7.44 -24.84
C GLY A 162 13.12 -8.89 -24.42
N GLY A 163 13.63 -9.14 -23.20
CA GLY A 163 13.87 -10.49 -22.68
C GLY A 163 13.24 -10.75 -21.29
N THR A 164 12.70 -11.96 -21.09
CA THR A 164 11.99 -12.44 -19.88
C THR A 164 12.91 -12.95 -18.76
N ASN A 165 14.24 -12.76 -18.88
CA ASN A 165 15.20 -13.28 -17.91
C ASN A 165 15.34 -12.37 -16.68
N ARG A 166 14.21 -12.18 -15.98
CA ARG A 166 14.10 -11.35 -14.79
C ARG A 166 13.84 -12.20 -13.55
N GLN A 167 14.25 -11.70 -12.40
CA GLN A 167 13.91 -12.20 -11.09
C GLN A 167 12.96 -11.21 -10.43
N GLY A 168 11.82 -11.71 -9.96
CA GLY A 168 10.68 -10.85 -9.64
C GLY A 168 9.91 -10.38 -10.89
N PRO A 169 9.00 -9.42 -10.76
CA PRO A 169 8.62 -8.73 -9.52
C PRO A 169 8.12 -9.70 -8.44
N TYR A 170 8.39 -9.38 -7.17
CA TYR A 170 7.84 -10.09 -6.01
C TYR A 170 6.45 -9.57 -5.65
N PHE A 171 6.13 -8.34 -6.05
CA PHE A 171 4.82 -7.72 -5.88
C PHE A 171 4.41 -7.00 -7.17
N GLU A 172 3.18 -7.27 -7.62
CA GLU A 172 2.60 -6.62 -8.80
C GLU A 172 1.93 -5.30 -8.39
N PHE A 173 2.64 -4.19 -8.62
CA PHE A 173 2.14 -2.87 -8.26
C PHE A 173 1.11 -2.36 -9.28
N ASP A 174 0.01 -1.82 -8.77
CA ASP A 174 -0.90 -0.96 -9.54
C ASP A 174 -0.27 0.41 -9.79
N THR A 175 0.27 0.63 -10.98
CA THR A 175 1.01 1.85 -11.34
C THR A 175 0.16 3.13 -11.24
N SER A 176 -1.18 3.03 -11.24
CA SER A 176 -2.06 4.19 -11.02
C SER A 176 -1.98 4.76 -9.59
N ARG A 177 -1.42 3.96 -8.66
CA ARG A 177 -1.19 4.35 -7.26
C ARG A 177 0.24 4.78 -6.98
N PHE A 178 1.09 4.87 -8.00
CA PHE A 178 2.38 5.51 -7.83
C PHE A 178 2.24 7.00 -7.54
N THR A 179 3.18 7.47 -6.73
CA THR A 179 3.38 8.88 -6.37
C THR A 179 4.87 9.07 -6.21
N ASP A 180 5.29 10.34 -6.27
CA ASP A 180 6.64 10.78 -5.97
C ASP A 180 6.44 12.01 -5.07
N ILE A 181 6.71 11.85 -3.77
CA ILE A 181 6.38 12.86 -2.75
C ILE A 181 7.54 13.83 -2.44
N ASP A 182 8.77 13.47 -2.79
CA ASP A 182 9.97 14.30 -2.58
C ASP A 182 10.66 14.76 -3.87
N SER A 183 10.08 14.41 -5.03
CA SER A 183 10.46 14.87 -6.38
C SER A 183 11.83 14.40 -6.85
N ASP A 184 12.20 13.16 -6.50
CA ASP A 184 13.46 12.53 -6.88
C ASP A 184 13.32 11.55 -8.07
N ASN A 185 12.12 11.47 -8.67
CA ASN A 185 11.73 10.55 -9.74
C ASN A 185 11.72 9.06 -9.34
N ALA A 186 11.78 8.73 -8.05
CA ALA A 186 11.49 7.41 -7.54
C ALA A 186 10.01 7.31 -7.15
N ALA A 187 9.45 6.11 -7.31
CA ALA A 187 8.01 5.90 -7.08
C ALA A 187 7.76 5.27 -5.72
N GLU A 188 6.83 5.83 -4.95
CA GLU A 188 6.22 5.15 -3.80
C GLU A 188 4.81 4.67 -4.09
N TYR A 189 4.30 3.81 -3.21
CA TYR A 189 3.02 3.16 -3.40
C TYR A 189 1.95 3.62 -2.42
N LYS A 190 0.96 4.36 -2.92
CA LYS A 190 -0.26 4.73 -2.16
C LYS A 190 -1.04 3.49 -1.77
N ASP A 191 -1.62 3.51 -0.57
CA ASP A 191 -2.53 2.46 -0.15
C ASP A 191 -3.83 2.43 -0.96
N ALA A 192 -4.68 1.46 -0.68
CA ALA A 192 -5.89 1.22 -1.45
C ALA A 192 -7.05 2.18 -1.14
N PHE A 193 -6.89 3.19 -0.26
CA PHE A 193 -7.94 4.17 -0.02
C PHE A 193 -8.14 5.07 -1.25
N PRO A 194 -9.39 5.30 -1.72
CA PRO A 194 -9.64 6.01 -2.97
C PRO A 194 -9.13 7.46 -3.06
N SER A 195 -8.97 8.14 -1.91
CA SER A 195 -8.51 9.52 -1.83
C SER A 195 -7.09 9.64 -1.27
N GLN A 196 -6.36 8.53 -1.19
CA GLN A 196 -5.05 8.48 -0.57
C GLN A 196 -4.07 9.44 -1.26
N GLN A 197 -3.32 10.19 -0.45
CA GLN A 197 -2.25 11.09 -0.90
C GLN A 197 -0.87 10.60 -0.49
N LEU A 198 -0.78 9.80 0.57
CA LEU A 198 0.48 9.33 1.12
C LEU A 198 0.71 7.83 0.81
N PRO A 199 1.96 7.42 0.60
CA PRO A 199 2.28 6.02 0.36
C PRO A 199 2.07 5.13 1.60
N TYR A 200 2.38 3.84 1.49
CA TYR A 200 2.73 3.06 2.67
C TYR A 200 4.06 3.55 3.22
N LEU A 201 4.14 3.72 4.54
CA LEU A 201 5.41 3.87 5.23
C LEU A 201 6.00 2.48 5.46
N TYR A 202 7.24 2.29 5.01
CA TYR A 202 8.03 1.10 5.25
C TYR A 202 9.26 1.45 6.08
N LEU A 203 9.72 0.55 6.96
CA LEU A 203 11.04 0.69 7.58
C LEU A 203 11.62 -0.68 7.92
N SER A 204 12.90 -0.90 7.61
CA SER A 204 13.61 -2.14 7.87
C SER A 204 14.39 -2.06 9.18
N SER A 205 14.40 -3.14 9.96
CA SER A 205 15.29 -3.28 11.13
C SER A 205 16.68 -3.81 10.75
N TYR A 206 16.93 -4.05 9.46
CA TYR A 206 18.14 -4.68 8.93
C TYR A 206 18.48 -6.01 9.63
N GLY A 207 17.46 -6.85 9.84
CA GLY A 207 17.59 -8.15 10.49
C GLY A 207 17.84 -8.07 12.01
N GLY A 208 17.37 -7.01 12.67
CA GLY A 208 17.51 -6.82 14.12
C GLY A 208 18.68 -5.95 14.55
N ARG A 209 19.27 -5.19 13.63
CA ARG A 209 20.25 -4.14 13.96
C ARG A 209 19.59 -2.85 14.47
N GLY A 210 18.26 -2.79 14.40
CA GLY A 210 17.45 -1.66 14.85
C GLY A 210 16.89 -0.86 13.69
N TYR A 211 15.84 -0.12 13.97
CA TYR A 211 15.22 0.82 13.03
C TYR A 211 16.02 2.12 13.01
N ARG A 212 16.41 2.58 11.83
CA ARG A 212 17.12 3.84 11.65
C ARG A 212 16.08 4.94 11.41
N THR A 213 15.70 5.66 12.46
CA THR A 213 14.67 6.71 12.37
C THR A 213 15.07 7.89 11.48
N ALA A 214 16.35 8.04 11.16
CA ALA A 214 16.81 9.00 10.14
C ALA A 214 16.36 8.64 8.71
N GLU A 215 15.91 7.42 8.47
CA GLU A 215 15.37 6.95 7.17
C GLU A 215 13.84 7.16 7.08
N LEU A 216 13.20 7.72 8.12
CA LEU A 216 11.79 8.05 8.08
C LEU A 216 11.56 9.28 7.18
N PRO A 217 10.50 9.30 6.38
CA PRO A 217 10.20 10.44 5.53
C PRO A 217 9.90 11.66 6.38
N SER A 218 10.48 12.79 6.00
CA SER A 218 10.18 14.10 6.56
C SER A 218 9.73 15.02 5.43
N ILE A 219 8.42 15.14 5.26
CA ILE A 219 7.83 15.99 4.22
C ILE A 219 6.84 16.95 4.88
N PRO A 220 7.33 18.03 5.50
CA PRO A 220 6.48 18.99 6.21
C PRO A 220 5.39 19.60 5.33
N ALA A 221 5.64 19.74 4.03
CA ALA A 221 4.66 20.25 3.06
C ALA A 221 3.39 19.39 2.97
N LEU A 222 3.49 18.09 3.25
CA LEU A 222 2.39 17.13 3.28
C LEU A 222 1.93 16.80 4.71
N GLY A 223 2.41 17.54 5.72
CA GLY A 223 2.10 17.27 7.13
C GLY A 223 2.71 15.98 7.67
N VAL A 224 3.66 15.37 6.96
CA VAL A 224 4.34 14.13 7.36
C VAL A 224 5.42 14.47 8.38
N ASN A 225 5.20 14.06 9.64
CA ASN A 225 6.13 14.28 10.74
C ASN A 225 6.28 13.00 11.58
N VAL A 226 6.71 11.93 10.92
CA VAL A 226 6.98 10.66 11.59
C VAL A 226 8.36 10.73 12.21
N THR A 227 8.42 10.66 13.54
CA THR A 227 9.68 10.83 14.29
C THR A 227 10.23 9.52 14.81
N ASN A 228 9.40 8.47 14.86
CA ASN A 228 9.77 7.17 15.37
C ASN A 228 8.97 6.05 14.72
N VAL A 229 9.50 4.82 14.79
CA VAL A 229 8.73 3.60 14.53
C VAL A 229 7.81 3.32 15.71
N TYR A 230 6.92 2.35 15.59
CA TYR A 230 6.08 1.95 16.72
C TYR A 230 6.82 1.01 17.67
N HIS A 231 6.60 1.23 18.96
CA HIS A 231 7.15 0.46 20.07
C HIS A 231 6.02 -0.10 20.94
N GLN A 232 6.25 -1.23 21.58
CA GLN A 232 5.34 -1.76 22.59
C GLN A 232 5.43 -0.90 23.85
N GLY A 233 4.30 -0.37 24.32
CA GLY A 233 4.25 0.35 25.59
C GLY A 233 3.16 1.42 25.64
N THR A 234 3.04 2.07 26.80
CA THR A 234 2.10 3.17 26.96
C THR A 234 2.66 4.45 26.35
N PRO A 235 1.87 5.19 25.55
CA PRO A 235 2.22 6.54 25.09
C PRO A 235 2.61 7.45 26.27
N GLY A 236 3.76 8.12 26.19
CA GLY A 236 4.30 8.99 27.23
C GLY A 236 5.33 8.33 28.16
N ASP A 237 5.38 7.00 28.21
CA ASP A 237 6.44 6.26 28.91
C ASP A 237 7.75 6.24 28.09
N PRO A 238 8.90 5.92 28.70
CA PRO A 238 10.11 5.58 27.95
C PRO A 238 9.85 4.50 26.89
N LEU A 239 10.56 4.59 25.76
CA LEU A 239 10.34 3.66 24.63
C LEU A 239 10.56 2.21 25.06
N GLY A 240 9.54 1.37 24.86
CA GLY A 240 9.67 -0.07 25.03
C GLY A 240 10.31 -0.74 23.81
N PRO A 241 10.25 -2.08 23.71
CA PRO A 241 10.76 -2.79 22.55
C PRO A 241 10.02 -2.39 21.27
N ALA A 242 10.74 -2.14 20.18
CA ALA A 242 10.12 -1.85 18.89
C ALA A 242 9.25 -3.03 18.43
N TYR A 243 8.10 -2.76 17.79
CA TYR A 243 7.36 -3.81 17.12
C TYR A 243 8.20 -4.43 15.98
N LYS A 244 8.06 -5.75 15.79
CA LYS A 244 8.79 -6.54 14.79
C LYS A 244 10.31 -6.29 14.81
N PRO A 245 10.99 -6.34 15.97
CA PRO A 245 12.34 -5.77 16.14
C PRO A 245 13.45 -6.44 15.31
N LYS A 246 13.17 -7.57 14.63
CA LYS A 246 14.09 -8.31 13.76
C LYS A 246 13.62 -8.41 12.30
N SER A 247 12.64 -7.60 11.91
CA SER A 247 12.02 -7.63 10.58
C SER A 247 11.76 -6.19 10.11
N PHE A 248 10.53 -5.82 9.80
CA PHE A 248 10.16 -4.51 9.27
C PHE A 248 8.78 -4.09 9.77
N GLN A 249 8.50 -2.79 9.69
CA GLN A 249 7.17 -2.21 9.92
C GLN A 249 6.61 -1.68 8.60
N ILE A 250 5.33 -1.98 8.33
CA ILE A 250 4.55 -1.35 7.26
C ILE A 250 3.38 -0.64 7.93
N ILE A 251 3.16 0.62 7.57
CA ILE A 251 2.07 1.45 8.10
C ILE A 251 1.34 2.09 6.91
N SER A 252 0.03 1.85 6.81
CA SER A 252 -0.87 2.66 5.99
C SER A 252 -1.30 3.89 6.81
N PRO A 253 -1.32 5.09 6.21
CA PRO A 253 -1.76 6.34 6.84
C PRO A 253 -3.29 6.45 6.92
N GLY A 254 -4.03 5.35 6.75
CA GLY A 254 -5.47 5.32 6.95
C GLY A 254 -6.26 6.14 5.93
N ALA A 255 -7.53 6.36 6.25
CA ALA A 255 -8.46 7.11 5.43
C ALA A 255 -8.22 8.63 5.50
N ASP A 256 -7.59 9.11 6.57
CA ASP A 256 -7.29 10.53 6.77
C ASP A 256 -5.95 10.99 6.17
N SER A 257 -5.15 10.04 5.66
CA SER A 257 -3.81 10.29 5.10
C SER A 257 -2.84 10.87 6.14
N GLN A 258 -2.85 10.38 7.38
CA GLN A 258 -1.94 10.83 8.45
C GLN A 258 -1.26 9.68 9.21
N TYR A 259 0.06 9.62 9.16
CA TYR A 259 0.82 8.62 9.94
C TYR A 259 0.87 8.89 11.45
N GLY A 260 0.79 10.17 11.82
CA GLY A 260 1.18 10.70 13.13
C GLY A 260 2.67 10.49 13.47
N SER A 261 2.97 10.29 14.74
CA SER A 261 4.34 10.46 15.27
C SER A 261 5.10 9.17 15.56
N GLY A 262 4.40 8.04 15.66
CA GLY A 262 4.96 6.75 16.07
C GLY A 262 5.24 6.67 17.58
N GLY A 263 6.22 5.84 17.98
CA GLY A 263 6.57 5.63 19.39
C GLY A 263 5.72 4.56 20.08
N ASN A 264 5.67 4.61 21.41
CA ASN A 264 4.96 3.59 22.21
C ASN A 264 3.48 3.49 21.84
N TYR A 265 2.98 2.29 21.63
CA TYR A 265 1.61 1.95 21.34
C TYR A 265 1.26 0.61 21.99
N ASP A 266 0.08 0.54 22.58
CA ASP A 266 -0.44 -0.64 23.28
C ASP A 266 -1.84 -0.99 22.72
N PRO A 267 -1.99 -2.09 21.96
CA PRO A 267 -3.27 -2.46 21.36
C PRO A 267 -4.33 -2.87 22.38
N ASP A 268 -3.94 -3.16 23.62
CA ASP A 268 -4.88 -3.59 24.67
C ASP A 268 -5.41 -2.40 25.49
N LYS A 269 -4.99 -1.17 25.18
CA LYS A 269 -5.41 0.07 25.86
C LYS A 269 -6.14 1.00 24.90
N ASN A 270 -7.00 1.84 25.48
CA ASN A 270 -7.70 2.87 24.71
C ASN A 270 -6.71 3.80 24.01
N PHE A 271 -7.01 4.09 22.74
CA PHE A 271 -6.21 5.02 21.97
C PHE A 271 -6.16 6.42 22.61
N PRO A 272 -4.96 7.02 22.81
CA PRO A 272 -4.85 8.29 23.54
C PRO A 272 -5.54 9.43 22.79
N SER A 273 -6.22 10.31 23.53
CA SER A 273 -6.92 11.48 22.97
C SER A 273 -6.02 12.46 22.22
N GLY A 274 -4.70 12.42 22.44
CA GLY A 274 -3.71 13.26 21.74
C GLY A 274 -3.09 12.60 20.49
N ARG A 275 -3.47 11.37 20.15
CA ARG A 275 -2.92 10.62 19.00
C ARG A 275 -3.96 10.22 17.98
N THR A 276 -5.19 10.73 18.09
CA THR A 276 -6.39 10.31 17.33
C THR A 276 -6.21 10.21 15.81
N VAL A 277 -5.25 10.93 15.24
CA VAL A 277 -4.91 10.88 13.80
C VAL A 277 -4.39 9.52 13.37
N GLU A 278 -3.78 8.74 14.27
CA GLU A 278 -3.22 7.42 13.88
C GLU A 278 -4.24 6.29 14.09
N ALA A 279 -5.45 6.59 14.57
CA ALA A 279 -6.41 5.59 15.03
C ALA A 279 -6.87 4.66 13.89
N ASP A 280 -7.01 5.20 12.68
CA ASP A 280 -7.39 4.45 11.49
C ASP A 280 -6.20 3.88 10.71
N ASN A 281 -4.96 4.16 11.12
CA ASN A 281 -3.77 3.58 10.53
C ASN A 281 -3.76 2.08 10.69
N MET A 282 -3.28 1.40 9.65
CA MET A 282 -3.24 -0.05 9.58
C MET A 282 -1.80 -0.51 9.48
N THR A 283 -1.45 -1.57 10.21
CA THR A 283 -0.05 -2.00 10.32
C THR A 283 0.10 -3.50 10.17
N ASN A 284 1.34 -3.96 10.00
CA ASN A 284 1.67 -5.37 9.95
C ASN A 284 1.95 -6.00 11.34
N PHE A 285 1.80 -5.24 12.42
CA PHE A 285 2.08 -5.70 13.79
C PHE A 285 0.88 -5.61 14.74
N THR A 286 -0.21 -4.96 14.34
CA THR A 286 -1.49 -4.95 15.07
C THR A 286 -2.59 -5.67 14.29
N ASN A 287 -3.60 -6.16 15.01
CA ASN A 287 -4.78 -6.74 14.40
C ASN A 287 -5.84 -5.65 14.16
N GLY A 288 -5.81 -5.02 12.99
CA GLY A 288 -6.82 -4.04 12.57
C GLY A 288 -6.19 -2.66 12.44
N SER A 289 -6.97 -1.62 12.70
CA SER A 289 -6.39 -0.28 12.83
C SER A 289 -5.79 -0.09 14.23
N LEU A 290 -5.08 1.01 14.46
CA LEU A 290 -4.52 1.34 15.79
C LEU A 290 -5.56 1.87 16.80
N LYS A 291 -6.85 1.54 16.63
CA LYS A 291 -7.95 2.01 17.49
C LYS A 291 -8.06 1.27 18.81
#